data_AF-A6VIQ2-F1
#
_entry.id   AF-A6VIQ2-F1
#
_cell.length_a   1.000
_cell.length_b   1.000
_cell.length_c   1.000
_cell.angle_alpha   90.00
_cell.angle_beta   90.00
_cell.angle_gamma   90.00
#
_symmetry.space_group_name_H-M   'P 1'
#
loop_
_entity.id
_entity.type
_entity.pdbx_description
1 polymer ?
#
loop_
_entity_poly.entity_id
_entity_poly.type
_entity_poly.pdbx_seq_one_letter_code
_entity_poly.pdbx_strand_id
1 'polypeptide(L)'
;MKRIISIKGTEEEIIEICERISKLGIDYSFDAKANYSENRAYNSARIKIFGDEKYKLAEDHKNILTIIDTVHNKYNKDAKGLFEYKLNDLKYPVNKDLVLDALTALKINFKYLKDENVIKCEHKIEEINGILKDILDIYSELSFYNIGSKPVKNVITLAAYITGRDIDELIEEGLEKELFREEDEKIVLNKDIDLTRKELLSVKK
;
A
#
# COMPACT_ATOMS: atom_id res chain seq x y z
N MET A 1 8.37 -3.71 -37.26
CA MET A 1 6.99 -4.25 -37.10
C MET A 1 6.24 -3.43 -36.05
N LYS A 2 4.91 -3.57 -35.92
CA LYS A 2 4.16 -2.89 -34.85
C LYS A 2 3.07 -3.76 -34.22
N ARG A 3 2.80 -3.53 -32.94
CA ARG A 3 1.61 -4.00 -32.23
C ARG A 3 0.84 -2.82 -31.64
N ILE A 4 -0.46 -2.97 -31.48
CA ILE A 4 -1.33 -1.88 -31.00
C ILE A 4 -2.18 -2.41 -29.85
N ILE A 5 -2.18 -1.70 -28.75
CA ILE A 5 -3.04 -1.94 -27.59
C ILE A 5 -3.97 -0.73 -27.44
N SER A 6 -5.24 -0.97 -27.17
CA SER A 6 -6.22 0.10 -26.90
C SER A 6 -6.78 -0.10 -25.51
N ILE A 7 -6.79 0.97 -24.71
CA ILE A 7 -7.25 0.97 -23.32
C ILE A 7 -8.28 2.07 -23.10
N LYS A 8 -9.13 1.86 -22.09
CA LYS A 8 -10.10 2.85 -21.60
C LYS A 8 -10.02 2.85 -20.08
N GLY A 9 -9.99 4.03 -19.47
CA GLY A 9 -9.84 4.18 -18.02
C GLY A 9 -10.12 5.61 -17.56
N THR A 10 -9.93 5.85 -16.26
CA THR A 10 -9.92 7.22 -15.72
C THR A 10 -8.67 7.96 -16.16
N GLU A 11 -8.64 9.27 -15.97
CA GLU A 11 -7.43 10.05 -16.25
C GLU A 11 -6.23 9.56 -15.44
N GLU A 12 -6.42 9.29 -14.15
CA GLU A 12 -5.37 8.78 -13.25
C GLU A 12 -4.84 7.42 -13.71
N GLU A 13 -5.73 6.50 -14.11
CA GLU A 13 -5.36 5.18 -14.62
C GLU A 13 -4.51 5.29 -15.88
N ILE A 14 -4.91 6.14 -16.83
CA ILE A 14 -4.20 6.34 -18.09
C ILE A 14 -2.83 7.01 -17.88
N ILE A 15 -2.74 7.98 -16.97
CA ILE A 15 -1.47 8.63 -16.61
C ILE A 15 -0.50 7.61 -16.00
N GLU A 16 -0.95 6.83 -15.01
CA GLU A 16 -0.07 5.86 -14.34
C GLU A 16 0.39 4.75 -15.29
N ILE A 17 -0.47 4.28 -16.20
CA ILE A 17 -0.07 3.34 -17.25
C ILE A 17 1.06 3.95 -18.10
N CYS A 18 0.91 5.20 -18.53
CA CYS A 18 1.93 5.88 -19.34
C CYS A 18 3.26 6.02 -18.58
N GLU A 19 3.22 6.44 -17.31
CA GLU A 19 4.41 6.57 -16.46
C GLU A 19 5.14 5.24 -16.27
N ARG A 20 4.42 4.14 -16.04
CA ARG A 20 5.02 2.81 -15.88
C ARG A 20 5.62 2.29 -17.18
N ILE A 21 4.95 2.48 -18.32
CA ILE A 21 5.46 2.07 -19.64
C ILE A 21 6.73 2.86 -20.00
N SER A 22 6.79 4.16 -19.68
CA SER A 22 7.94 5.02 -19.99
C SER A 22 9.26 4.51 -19.38
N LYS A 23 9.18 3.73 -18.30
CA LYS A 23 10.33 3.17 -17.58
C LYS A 23 10.85 1.86 -18.19
N LEU A 24 10.17 1.28 -19.19
CA LEU A 24 10.56 0.00 -19.80
C LEU A 24 11.68 0.11 -20.84
N GLY A 25 12.00 1.33 -21.31
CA GLY A 25 13.00 1.51 -22.37
C GLY A 25 12.58 0.91 -23.73
N ILE A 26 11.27 0.84 -24.00
CA ILE A 26 10.68 0.30 -25.24
C ILE A 26 10.42 1.46 -26.21
N ASP A 27 10.48 1.21 -27.52
CA ASP A 27 10.01 2.16 -28.53
C ASP A 27 8.48 2.10 -28.66
N TYR A 28 7.80 3.18 -28.26
CA TYR A 28 6.35 3.27 -28.29
C TYR A 28 5.84 4.67 -28.61
N SER A 29 4.61 4.75 -29.11
CA SER A 29 3.83 5.99 -29.16
C SER A 29 2.55 5.85 -28.35
N PHE A 30 2.16 6.92 -27.66
CA PHE A 30 0.97 6.96 -26.82
C PHE A 30 0.01 8.05 -27.30
N ASP A 31 -1.16 7.66 -27.80
CA ASP A 31 -2.19 8.59 -28.26
C ASP A 31 -3.38 8.52 -27.30
N ALA A 32 -3.60 9.55 -26.47
CA ALA A 32 -4.74 9.63 -25.56
C ALA A 32 -5.80 10.62 -26.04
N LYS A 33 -7.06 10.30 -25.79
CA LYS A 33 -8.21 11.15 -26.10
C LYS A 33 -9.20 11.10 -24.93
N ALA A 34 -9.59 12.28 -24.44
CA ALA A 34 -10.70 12.42 -23.53
C ALA A 34 -12.02 12.17 -24.26
N ASN A 35 -12.90 11.37 -23.65
CA ASN A 35 -14.22 11.08 -24.15
C ASN A 35 -15.27 11.41 -23.08
N TYR A 36 -16.42 11.88 -23.53
CA TYR A 36 -17.54 12.21 -22.69
C TYR A 36 -18.74 11.40 -23.16
N SER A 37 -19.36 10.65 -22.26
CA SER A 37 -20.67 10.02 -22.47
C SER A 37 -21.69 10.64 -21.50
N GLU A 38 -22.98 10.48 -21.78
CA GLU A 38 -24.09 11.13 -21.04
C GLU A 38 -24.00 11.00 -19.52
N ASN A 39 -23.30 9.98 -18.99
CA ASN A 39 -23.16 9.76 -17.56
C ASN A 39 -21.72 9.57 -17.04
N ARG A 40 -20.68 9.58 -17.89
CA ARG A 40 -19.27 9.42 -17.45
C ARG A 40 -18.26 10.02 -18.43
N ALA A 41 -17.30 10.78 -17.90
CA ALA A 41 -16.05 11.10 -18.58
C ALA A 41 -15.08 9.91 -18.47
N TYR A 42 -14.42 9.55 -19.57
CA TYR A 42 -13.40 8.51 -19.59
C TYR A 42 -12.34 8.81 -20.65
N ASN A 43 -11.12 8.35 -20.42
CA ASN A 43 -10.04 8.52 -21.37
C ASN A 43 -9.85 7.22 -22.16
N SER A 44 -9.69 7.33 -23.47
CA SER A 44 -9.24 6.22 -24.31
C SER A 44 -7.80 6.48 -24.73
N ALA A 45 -6.93 5.49 -24.59
CA ALA A 45 -5.57 5.60 -25.11
C ALA A 45 -5.23 4.45 -26.06
N ARG A 46 -4.38 4.74 -27.03
CA ARG A 46 -3.83 3.78 -27.97
C ARG A 46 -2.32 3.77 -27.84
N ILE A 47 -1.77 2.62 -27.49
CA ILE A 47 -0.34 2.38 -27.34
C ILE A 47 0.10 1.64 -28.59
N LYS A 48 1.01 2.22 -29.37
CA LYS A 48 1.66 1.54 -30.49
C LYS A 48 3.07 1.16 -30.06
N ILE A 49 3.40 -0.11 -30.17
CA ILE A 49 4.71 -0.66 -29.81
C ILE A 49 5.45 -0.98 -31.09
N PHE A 50 6.70 -0.52 -31.21
CA PHE A 50 7.54 -0.71 -32.37
C PHE A 50 8.71 -1.65 -32.04
N GLY A 51 9.15 -2.39 -33.04
CA GLY A 51 10.29 -3.29 -32.89
C GLY A 51 10.59 -4.10 -34.14
N ASP A 52 11.85 -4.46 -34.30
CA ASP A 52 12.36 -5.19 -35.48
C ASP A 52 12.39 -6.70 -35.27
N GLU A 53 12.45 -7.15 -34.02
CA GLU A 53 12.43 -8.56 -33.65
C GLU A 53 11.05 -9.00 -33.18
N LYS A 54 10.50 -10.04 -33.84
CA LYS A 54 9.15 -10.54 -33.54
C LYS A 54 9.00 -11.06 -32.11
N TYR A 55 10.05 -11.70 -31.57
CA TYR A 55 10.05 -12.25 -30.21
C TYR A 55 10.01 -11.12 -29.17
N LYS A 56 10.96 -10.18 -29.27
CA LYS A 56 11.03 -8.99 -28.41
C LYS A 56 9.73 -8.18 -28.43
N LEU A 57 9.17 -7.94 -29.63
CA LEU A 57 7.90 -7.24 -29.78
C LEU A 57 6.71 -7.98 -29.11
N ALA A 58 6.75 -9.31 -29.05
CA ALA A 58 5.73 -10.10 -28.35
C ALA A 58 5.90 -10.05 -26.83
N GLU A 59 7.14 -10.05 -26.35
CA GLU A 59 7.49 -9.88 -24.94
C GLU A 59 7.11 -8.48 -24.43
N ASP A 60 7.51 -7.43 -25.14
CA ASP A 60 7.17 -6.03 -24.84
C ASP A 60 5.66 -5.82 -24.76
N HIS A 61 4.92 -6.41 -25.71
CA HIS A 61 3.46 -6.40 -25.69
C HIS A 61 2.88 -7.10 -24.46
N LYS A 62 3.44 -8.24 -24.04
CA LYS A 62 3.00 -8.94 -22.84
C LYS A 62 3.29 -8.11 -21.58
N ASN A 63 4.47 -7.52 -21.49
CA ASN A 63 4.89 -6.66 -20.37
C ASN A 63 3.95 -5.45 -20.22
N ILE A 64 3.61 -4.80 -21.33
CA ILE A 64 2.66 -3.68 -21.33
C ILE A 64 1.26 -4.11 -20.90
N LEU A 65 0.76 -5.26 -21.36
CA LEU A 65 -0.52 -5.79 -20.88
C LEU A 65 -0.51 -6.06 -19.38
N THR A 66 0.57 -6.64 -18.83
CA THR A 66 0.70 -6.85 -17.38
C THR A 66 0.70 -5.55 -16.59
N ILE A 67 1.32 -4.49 -17.12
CA ILE A 67 1.25 -3.14 -16.51
C ILE A 67 -0.19 -2.64 -16.50
N ILE A 68 -0.88 -2.73 -17.65
CA ILE A 68 -2.27 -2.29 -17.79
C ILE A 68 -3.14 -3.02 -16.79
N ASP A 69 -3.05 -4.35 -16.71
CA ASP A 69 -3.85 -5.15 -15.78
C ASP A 69 -3.56 -4.78 -14.31
N THR A 70 -2.28 -4.55 -13.97
CA THR A 70 -1.88 -4.15 -12.61
C THR A 70 -2.50 -2.79 -12.23
N VAL A 71 -2.40 -1.80 -13.12
CA VAL A 71 -2.96 -0.46 -12.86
C VAL A 71 -4.49 -0.50 -12.87
N HIS A 72 -5.08 -1.29 -13.76
CA HIS A 72 -6.54 -1.45 -13.83
C HIS A 72 -7.11 -1.98 -12.51
N ASN A 73 -6.52 -3.06 -11.96
CA ASN A 73 -6.99 -3.65 -10.69
C ASN A 73 -6.74 -2.74 -9.47
N LYS A 74 -5.80 -1.79 -9.57
CA LYS A 74 -5.56 -0.78 -8.54
C LYS A 74 -6.70 0.24 -8.46
N TYR A 75 -7.27 0.62 -9.60
CA TYR A 75 -8.32 1.63 -9.69
C TYR A 75 -9.74 1.05 -9.78
N ASN A 76 -9.87 -0.23 -10.09
CA ASN A 76 -11.16 -0.89 -10.32
C ASN A 76 -11.28 -2.14 -9.46
N LYS A 77 -12.49 -2.37 -8.92
CA LYS A 77 -12.78 -3.55 -8.11
C LYS A 77 -12.85 -4.79 -8.98
N ASP A 78 -12.33 -5.90 -8.46
CA ASP A 78 -12.51 -7.22 -9.04
C ASP A 78 -13.97 -7.73 -8.87
N ALA A 79 -14.26 -8.92 -9.39
CA ALA A 79 -15.58 -9.53 -9.29
C ALA A 79 -16.05 -9.79 -7.83
N LYS A 80 -15.14 -9.72 -6.85
CA LYS A 80 -15.44 -9.85 -5.41
C LYS A 80 -15.56 -8.48 -4.72
N GLY A 81 -15.44 -7.38 -5.47
CA GLY A 81 -15.56 -6.04 -4.92
C GLY A 81 -14.27 -5.51 -4.27
N LEU A 82 -13.11 -6.10 -4.58
CA LEU A 82 -11.82 -5.74 -3.98
C LEU A 82 -10.91 -5.04 -4.99
N PHE A 83 -10.22 -3.99 -4.55
CA PHE A 83 -9.08 -3.40 -5.25
C PHE A 83 -7.82 -4.23 -5.01
N GLU A 84 -6.85 -4.13 -5.92
CA GLU A 84 -5.57 -4.85 -5.83
C GLU A 84 -4.40 -3.89 -6.06
N TYR A 85 -3.47 -3.83 -5.12
CA TYR A 85 -2.26 -3.01 -5.25
C TYR A 85 -1.07 -3.70 -4.58
N LYS A 86 0.14 -3.42 -5.10
CA LYS A 86 1.38 -3.93 -4.51
C LYS A 86 1.75 -3.09 -3.30
N LEU A 87 2.48 -3.67 -2.35
CA LEU A 87 3.06 -2.91 -1.22
C LEU A 87 3.90 -1.72 -1.70
N ASN A 88 4.61 -1.87 -2.82
CA ASN A 88 5.43 -0.80 -3.40
C ASN A 88 4.61 0.32 -4.08
N ASP A 89 3.30 0.13 -4.26
CA ASP A 89 2.42 1.18 -4.78
C ASP A 89 1.96 2.14 -3.65
N LEU A 90 2.20 1.80 -2.38
CA LEU A 90 1.87 2.62 -1.22
C LEU A 90 2.80 3.83 -1.14
N LYS A 91 2.23 5.02 -0.94
CA LYS A 91 2.98 6.29 -0.92
C LYS A 91 3.78 6.51 0.36
N TYR A 92 3.27 6.01 1.48
CA TYR A 92 3.86 6.23 2.81
C TYR A 92 4.56 4.94 3.26
N PRO A 93 5.90 4.91 3.20
CA PRO A 93 6.66 3.69 3.42
C PRO A 93 6.74 3.38 4.91
N VAL A 94 5.73 2.68 5.42
CA VAL A 94 5.86 1.94 6.68
C VAL A 94 6.23 0.49 6.37
N ASN A 95 6.76 -0.20 7.38
CA ASN A 95 7.13 -1.59 7.18
C ASN A 95 5.90 -2.47 6.95
N LYS A 96 6.07 -3.53 6.16
CA LYS A 96 5.00 -4.47 5.80
C LYS A 96 4.18 -4.93 7.01
N ASP A 97 4.83 -5.32 8.10
CA ASP A 97 4.13 -5.87 9.25
C ASP A 97 3.20 -4.82 9.89
N LEU A 98 3.64 -3.57 9.95
CA LEU A 98 2.79 -2.45 10.40
C LEU A 98 1.61 -2.18 9.45
N VAL A 99 1.80 -2.30 8.13
CA VAL A 99 0.67 -2.20 7.18
C VAL A 99 -0.37 -3.27 7.47
N LEU A 100 0.05 -4.54 7.57
CA LEU A 100 -0.87 -5.66 7.77
C LEU A 100 -1.54 -5.62 9.14
N ASP A 101 -0.81 -5.22 10.18
CA ASP A 101 -1.33 -5.04 11.52
C ASP A 101 -2.37 -3.91 11.57
N ALA A 102 -2.13 -2.80 10.87
CA ALA A 102 -3.08 -1.70 10.76
C ALA A 102 -4.40 -2.12 10.11
N LEU A 103 -4.32 -2.80 8.95
CA LEU A 103 -5.52 -3.31 8.27
C LEU A 103 -6.31 -4.28 9.15
N THR A 104 -5.60 -5.15 9.89
CA THR A 104 -6.21 -6.12 10.81
C THR A 104 -6.88 -5.43 12.00
N ALA A 105 -6.19 -4.49 12.64
CA ALA A 105 -6.71 -3.77 13.81
C ALA A 105 -7.94 -2.91 13.46
N LEU A 106 -7.94 -2.30 12.27
CA LEU A 106 -9.08 -1.56 11.73
C LEU A 106 -10.24 -2.45 11.25
N LYS A 107 -10.08 -3.78 11.29
CA LYS A 107 -11.05 -4.77 10.81
C LYS A 107 -11.43 -4.57 9.33
N ILE A 108 -10.50 -4.06 8.55
CA ILE A 108 -10.66 -3.90 7.10
C ILE A 108 -10.67 -5.28 6.45
N ASN A 109 -11.59 -5.52 5.51
CA ASN A 109 -11.60 -6.76 4.75
C ASN A 109 -10.48 -6.75 3.70
N PHE A 110 -9.41 -7.50 3.97
CA PHE A 110 -8.27 -7.63 3.06
C PHE A 110 -7.73 -9.06 2.95
N LYS A 111 -7.03 -9.33 1.84
CA LYS A 111 -6.23 -10.53 1.63
C LYS A 111 -4.82 -10.14 1.19
N TYR A 112 -3.82 -10.68 1.87
CA TYR A 112 -2.43 -10.52 1.48
C TYR A 112 -1.92 -11.73 0.70
N LEU A 113 -1.47 -11.52 -0.54
CA LEU A 113 -0.82 -12.52 -1.38
C LEU A 113 0.70 -12.41 -1.18
N LYS A 114 1.23 -13.25 -0.28
CA LYS A 114 2.63 -13.17 0.20
C LYS A 114 3.65 -13.23 -0.92
N ASP A 115 3.48 -14.16 -1.87
CA ASP A 115 4.44 -14.43 -2.93
C ASP A 115 4.55 -13.26 -3.94
N GLU A 116 3.48 -12.46 -4.06
CA GLU A 116 3.39 -11.36 -5.01
C GLU A 116 3.57 -9.99 -4.34
N ASN A 117 3.63 -9.94 -3.00
CA ASN A 117 3.57 -8.71 -2.20
C ASN A 117 2.38 -7.81 -2.57
N VAL A 118 1.23 -8.46 -2.82
CA VAL A 118 -0.02 -7.82 -3.24
C VAL A 118 -1.04 -7.81 -2.11
N ILE A 119 -1.69 -6.67 -1.91
CA ILE A 119 -2.85 -6.52 -1.05
C ILE A 119 -4.10 -6.45 -1.93
N LYS A 120 -5.09 -7.30 -1.62
CA LYS A 120 -6.46 -7.14 -2.09
C LYS A 120 -7.30 -6.56 -0.96
N CYS A 121 -7.99 -5.45 -1.17
CA CYS A 121 -8.68 -4.71 -0.11
C CYS A 121 -9.99 -4.10 -0.63
N GLU A 122 -10.99 -3.95 0.24
CA GLU A 122 -12.25 -3.30 -0.12
C GLU A 122 -12.12 -1.78 -0.37
N HIS A 123 -11.07 -1.17 0.21
CA HIS A 123 -10.74 0.25 0.11
C HIS A 123 -9.79 0.55 -1.05
N LYS A 124 -9.95 1.74 -1.61
CA LYS A 124 -9.05 2.30 -2.61
C LYS A 124 -7.68 2.58 -2.01
N ILE A 125 -6.65 2.60 -2.86
CA ILE A 125 -5.28 2.86 -2.41
C ILE A 125 -5.14 4.26 -1.78
N GLU A 126 -5.94 5.25 -2.21
CA GLU A 126 -5.92 6.61 -1.63
C GLU A 126 -6.37 6.62 -0.17
N GLU A 127 -7.43 5.87 0.17
CA GLU A 127 -7.92 5.73 1.54
C GLU A 127 -6.86 5.08 2.44
N ILE A 128 -6.21 4.05 1.91
CA ILE A 128 -5.15 3.31 2.60
C ILE A 128 -3.92 4.20 2.79
N ASN A 129 -3.54 4.96 1.77
CA ASN A 129 -2.48 5.96 1.90
C ASN A 129 -2.82 7.03 2.96
N GLY A 130 -4.10 7.41 3.12
CA GLY A 130 -4.53 8.28 4.22
C GLY A 130 -4.19 7.68 5.58
N ILE A 131 -4.63 6.44 5.83
CA ILE A 131 -4.33 5.70 7.06
C ILE A 131 -2.82 5.58 7.31
N LEU A 132 -2.06 5.20 6.27
CA LEU A 132 -0.62 5.00 6.40
C LEU A 132 0.15 6.29 6.62
N LYS A 133 -0.38 7.44 6.20
CA LYS A 133 0.21 8.74 6.50
C LYS A 133 0.17 9.00 8.00
N ASP A 134 -1.01 8.88 8.61
CA ASP A 134 -1.20 9.13 10.03
C ASP A 134 -0.36 8.16 10.88
N ILE A 135 -0.31 6.89 10.48
CA ILE A 135 0.54 5.88 11.10
C ILE A 135 2.03 6.24 10.96
N LEU A 136 2.46 6.72 9.79
CA LEU A 136 3.86 7.12 9.58
C LEU A 136 4.25 8.32 10.43
N ASP A 137 3.34 9.27 10.62
CA ASP A 137 3.56 10.46 11.43
C ASP A 137 3.83 10.05 12.91
N ILE A 138 2.96 9.21 13.48
CA ILE A 138 3.14 8.63 14.83
C ILE A 138 4.44 7.79 14.90
N TYR A 139 4.68 6.94 13.89
CA TYR A 139 5.89 6.13 13.84
C TYR A 139 7.16 6.98 13.81
N SER A 140 7.11 8.15 13.17
CA SER A 140 8.24 9.07 13.09
C SER A 140 8.49 9.76 14.42
N GLU A 141 7.44 10.13 15.16
CA GLU A 141 7.53 10.70 16.51
C GLU A 141 8.23 9.76 17.50
N LEU A 142 7.98 8.46 17.39
CA LEU A 142 8.68 7.44 18.19
C LEU A 142 10.20 7.38 17.98
N SER A 143 10.78 8.16 17.05
CA SER A 143 12.23 8.35 16.92
C SER A 143 12.85 9.21 18.02
N PHE A 144 12.05 10.01 18.73
CA PHE A 144 12.48 10.80 19.89
C PHE A 144 12.59 9.97 21.17
N TYR A 145 12.20 8.69 21.11
CA TYR A 145 12.19 7.76 22.22
C TYR A 145 13.28 6.70 22.05
N ASN A 146 13.86 6.25 23.16
CA ASN A 146 14.84 5.16 23.17
C ASN A 146 14.16 3.80 23.01
N ILE A 147 13.46 3.56 21.90
CA ILE A 147 12.81 2.28 21.61
C ILE A 147 13.81 1.36 20.91
N GLY A 148 14.13 0.23 21.56
CA GLY A 148 15.19 -0.67 21.13
C GLY A 148 14.82 -1.61 19.98
N SER A 149 13.53 -1.79 19.68
CA SER A 149 13.10 -2.74 18.66
C SER A 149 11.94 -2.27 17.80
N LYS A 150 11.97 -2.67 16.52
CA LYS A 150 10.91 -2.38 15.54
C LYS A 150 9.53 -2.95 15.92
N PRO A 151 9.41 -4.16 16.50
CA PRO A 151 8.11 -4.67 16.95
C PRO A 151 7.46 -3.80 18.03
N VAL A 152 8.23 -3.33 19.03
CA VAL A 152 7.72 -2.41 20.07
C VAL A 152 7.22 -1.12 19.43
N LYS A 153 8.04 -0.56 18.52
CA LYS A 153 7.68 0.65 17.79
C LYS A 153 6.38 0.48 17.00
N ASN A 154 6.22 -0.63 16.30
CA ASN A 154 5.00 -0.95 15.55
C ASN A 154 3.76 -1.02 16.47
N VAL A 155 3.86 -1.71 17.61
CA VAL A 155 2.70 -1.88 18.51
C VAL A 155 2.31 -0.57 19.18
N ILE A 156 3.27 0.25 19.62
CA ILE A 156 2.97 1.58 20.18
C ILE A 156 2.31 2.47 19.12
N THR A 157 2.87 2.49 17.89
CA THR A 157 2.29 3.25 16.77
C THR A 157 0.84 2.86 16.52
N LEU A 158 0.59 1.55 16.44
CA LEU A 158 -0.74 1.02 16.19
C LEU A 158 -1.70 1.32 17.35
N ALA A 159 -1.24 1.19 18.59
CA ALA A 159 -2.05 1.50 19.77
C ALA A 159 -2.42 2.98 19.82
N ALA A 160 -1.47 3.88 19.59
CA ALA A 160 -1.71 5.32 19.51
C ALA A 160 -2.72 5.65 18.42
N TYR A 161 -2.53 5.11 17.21
CA TYR A 161 -3.43 5.34 16.09
C TYR A 161 -4.87 4.87 16.36
N ILE A 162 -5.03 3.66 16.90
CA ILE A 162 -6.36 3.04 17.10
C ILE A 162 -7.09 3.62 18.31
N THR A 163 -6.37 3.92 19.39
CA THR A 163 -6.98 4.36 20.65
C THR A 163 -7.01 5.88 20.81
N GLY A 164 -6.23 6.61 20.01
CA GLY A 164 -6.04 8.05 20.15
C GLY A 164 -5.26 8.46 21.41
N ARG A 165 -4.65 7.49 22.10
CA ARG A 165 -3.85 7.73 23.31
C ARG A 165 -2.49 8.29 22.98
N ASP A 166 -1.95 9.05 23.92
CA ASP A 166 -0.62 9.63 23.84
C ASP A 166 0.47 8.54 23.87
N ILE A 167 1.60 8.81 23.22
CA ILE A 167 2.73 7.89 23.16
C ILE A 167 3.34 7.66 24.55
N ASP A 168 3.48 8.71 25.36
CA ASP A 168 4.04 8.62 26.72
C ASP A 168 3.17 7.71 27.59
N GLU A 169 1.85 7.91 27.55
CA GLU A 169 0.88 7.08 28.29
C GLU A 169 0.95 5.59 27.89
N LEU A 170 1.20 5.30 26.61
CA LEU A 170 1.29 3.93 26.10
C LEU A 170 2.61 3.27 26.51
N ILE A 171 3.70 4.03 26.55
CA ILE A 171 5.00 3.56 27.02
C ILE A 171 4.94 3.28 28.52
N GLU A 172 4.42 4.23 29.31
CA GLU A 172 4.25 4.09 30.76
C GLU A 172 3.40 2.87 31.09
N GLU A 173 2.21 2.72 30.50
CA GLU A 173 1.36 1.55 30.72
C GLU A 173 2.05 0.25 30.31
N GLY A 174 2.81 0.27 29.21
CA GLY A 174 3.54 -0.90 28.75
C GLY A 174 4.65 -1.34 29.72
N LEU A 175 5.32 -0.41 30.39
CA LEU A 175 6.30 -0.69 31.44
C LEU A 175 5.60 -1.16 32.74
N GLU A 176 4.54 -0.48 33.17
CA GLU A 176 3.77 -0.84 34.38
C GLU A 176 3.17 -2.25 34.31
N LYS A 177 2.67 -2.65 33.13
CA LYS A 177 2.12 -4.00 32.88
C LYS A 177 3.18 -5.05 32.55
N GLU A 178 4.46 -4.67 32.59
CA GLU A 178 5.60 -5.49 32.20
C GLU A 178 5.49 -6.07 30.78
N LEU A 179 4.78 -5.37 29.88
CA LEU A 179 4.74 -5.71 28.45
C LEU A 179 6.07 -5.33 27.81
N PHE A 180 6.63 -4.22 28.26
CA PHE A 180 7.96 -3.73 27.94
C PHE A 180 8.89 -3.85 29.15
N ARG A 181 10.19 -3.75 28.88
CA ARG A 181 11.21 -3.56 29.91
C ARG A 181 12.28 -2.60 29.40
N GLU A 182 13.02 -2.02 30.33
CA GLU A 182 14.24 -1.29 30.01
C GLU A 182 15.44 -2.24 29.98
N GLU A 183 16.19 -2.22 28.88
CA GLU A 183 17.41 -2.98 28.67
C GLU A 183 18.40 -2.11 27.91
N ASP A 184 19.61 -1.90 28.45
CA ASP A 184 20.64 -1.02 27.87
C ASP A 184 20.10 0.38 27.49
N GLU A 185 19.39 1.03 28.43
CA GLU A 185 18.75 2.36 28.27
C GLU A 185 17.68 2.41 27.16
N LYS A 186 17.19 1.24 26.71
CA LYS A 186 16.18 1.11 25.65
C LYS A 186 14.95 0.38 26.12
N ILE A 187 13.80 0.81 25.62
CA ILE A 187 12.53 0.13 25.80
C ILE A 187 12.46 -1.03 24.80
N VAL A 188 12.45 -2.26 25.32
CA VAL A 188 12.37 -3.49 24.52
C VAL A 188 11.15 -4.31 24.93
N LEU A 189 10.81 -5.28 24.08
CA LEU A 189 9.69 -6.17 24.32
C LEU A 189 10.03 -7.14 25.46
N ASN A 190 9.15 -7.26 26.46
CA ASN A 190 9.32 -8.19 27.57
C ASN A 190 8.40 -9.42 27.46
N LYS A 191 7.19 -9.24 26.94
CA LYS A 191 6.17 -10.30 26.76
C LYS A 191 5.92 -10.59 25.27
N ASP A 192 5.10 -11.60 25.00
CA ASP A 192 4.67 -11.90 23.64
C ASP A 192 4.05 -10.68 22.92
N ILE A 193 4.34 -10.54 21.62
CA ILE A 193 3.91 -9.36 20.86
C ILE A 193 2.40 -9.32 20.66
N ASP A 194 1.75 -10.48 20.53
CA ASP A 194 0.30 -10.55 20.35
C ASP A 194 -0.42 -10.24 21.67
N LEU A 195 0.13 -10.68 22.80
CA LEU A 195 -0.35 -10.28 24.12
C LEU A 195 -0.23 -8.76 24.32
N THR A 196 0.95 -8.21 24.02
CA THR A 196 1.21 -6.76 24.12
C THR A 196 0.23 -5.97 23.26
N ARG A 197 0.04 -6.41 22.01
CA ARG A 197 -0.90 -5.78 21.07
C ARG A 197 -2.33 -5.82 21.61
N LYS A 198 -2.77 -6.96 22.14
CA LYS A 198 -4.11 -7.13 22.72
C LYS A 198 -4.34 -6.19 23.91
N GLU A 199 -3.36 -6.08 24.80
CA GLU A 199 -3.45 -5.23 25.99
C GLU A 199 -3.50 -3.75 25.62
N LEU A 200 -2.59 -3.28 24.75
CA LEU A 200 -2.49 -1.85 24.42
C LEU A 200 -3.61 -1.37 23.47
N LEU A 201 -4.14 -2.25 22.62
CA LEU A 201 -5.31 -1.93 21.77
C LEU A 201 -6.65 -2.05 22.50
N SER A 202 -6.66 -2.54 23.73
CA SER A 202 -7.90 -2.62 24.51
C SER A 202 -8.35 -1.21 24.88
N VAL A 203 -9.49 -0.78 24.35
CA VAL A 203 -10.10 0.49 24.74
C VAL A 203 -10.55 0.35 26.19
N LYS A 204 -9.95 1.12 27.11
CA LYS A 204 -10.48 1.26 28.48
C LYS A 204 -11.90 1.82 28.35
N LYS A 205 -12.90 1.02 28.70
CA LYS A 205 -14.28 1.45 28.83
C LYS A 205 -14.45 2.33 30.07
#